data_AF-A0A0Q9EQD8-F1
#
_entry.id   AF-A0A0Q9EQD8-F1
#
_cell.length_a   1.000
_cell.length_b   1.000
_cell.length_c   1.000
_cell.angle_alpha   90.00
_cell.angle_beta   90.00
_cell.angle_gamma   90.00
#
_symmetry.space_group_name_H-M   'P 1'
#
loop_
_entity.id
_entity.type
_entity.pdbx_description
1 polymer ?
#
loop_
_entity_poly.entity_id
_entity_poly.type
_entity_poly.pdbx_seq_one_letter_code
_entity_poly.pdbx_strand_id
1 'polypeptide(L)'
;MTYIEIMFGVLSVAGIGSVISNSQARRKELEFKALENKERRYKSCLLYMDVYFHPKNIKYLSSRQTDIHSAPDVIEYLKAEYHEMILYAAKPVLLSVKAFVEQPSREGFLTAALAMRRDLWSSKSDLVVSDVLFADRQEGDRKR
;
A
#
# COMPACT_ATOMS: atom_id res chain seq x y z
N MET A 1 12.80 18.68 56.80
CA MET A 1 12.45 17.33 56.30
C MET A 1 11.43 17.39 55.15
N THR A 2 11.51 18.37 54.24
CA THR A 2 10.50 18.57 53.18
C THR A 2 11.08 18.45 51.76
N TYR A 3 12.36 18.78 51.57
CA TYR A 3 13.02 18.73 50.25
C TYR A 3 13.30 17.30 49.74
N ILE A 4 13.61 16.37 50.64
CA ILE A 4 13.91 14.97 50.28
C ILE A 4 12.64 14.26 49.79
N GLU A 5 11.50 14.49 50.44
CA GLU A 5 10.20 13.92 50.02
C GLU A 5 9.74 14.46 48.66
N ILE A 6 9.94 15.76 48.40
CA ILE A 6 9.63 16.36 47.10
C ILE A 6 10.54 15.76 45.99
N MET A 7 11.82 15.54 46.28
CA MET A 7 12.75 14.93 45.31
C MET A 7 12.39 13.47 44.99
N PHE A 8 11.99 12.67 45.98
CA PHE A 8 11.49 11.31 45.74
C PHE A 8 10.17 11.29 44.96
N GLY A 9 9.28 12.27 45.20
CA GLY A 9 8.04 12.43 44.43
C GLY A 9 8.27 12.78 42.95
N VAL A 10 9.25 13.62 42.64
CA VAL A 10 9.58 14.00 41.25
C VAL A 10 10.26 12.85 40.49
N LEU A 11 11.14 12.09 41.15
CA LEU A 11 11.81 10.92 40.53
C LEU A 11 10.85 9.76 40.22
N SER A 12 9.86 9.52 41.09
CA SER A 12 8.86 8.46 40.88
C SER A 12 7.87 8.80 39.75
N VAL A 13 7.48 10.07 39.60
CA VAL A 13 6.66 10.54 38.47
C VAL A 13 7.45 10.52 37.15
N ALA A 14 8.75 10.87 37.16
CA ALA A 14 9.60 10.77 35.98
C ALA A 14 9.89 9.32 35.55
N GLY A 15 10.06 8.40 36.51
CA GLY A 15 10.27 6.97 36.25
C GLY A 15 9.04 6.27 35.65
N ILE A 16 7.83 6.61 36.12
CA ILE A 16 6.59 6.02 35.59
C ILE A 16 6.16 6.70 34.28
N GLY A 17 6.33 8.03 34.18
CA GLY A 17 6.04 8.79 32.96
C GLY A 17 6.89 8.37 31.76
N SER A 18 8.16 8.00 31.98
CA SER A 18 9.06 7.51 30.93
C SER A 18 8.71 6.11 30.40
N VAL A 19 8.19 5.21 31.25
CA VAL A 19 7.76 3.87 30.81
C VAL A 19 6.47 3.95 29.99
N ILE A 20 5.50 4.77 30.42
CA ILE A 20 4.23 4.95 29.72
C ILE A 20 4.46 5.64 28.36
N SER A 21 5.30 6.67 28.31
CA SER A 21 5.63 7.37 27.05
C SER A 21 6.37 6.45 26.07
N ASN A 22 7.29 5.61 26.56
CA ASN A 22 8.01 4.64 25.75
C ASN A 22 7.09 3.54 25.17
N SER A 23 6.08 3.10 25.94
CA SER A 23 5.09 2.14 25.44
C SER A 23 4.24 2.72 24.30
N GLN A 24 3.78 3.97 24.43
CA GLN A 24 3.03 4.65 23.37
C GLN A 24 3.90 4.92 22.13
N ALA A 25 5.16 5.33 22.33
CA ALA A 25 6.11 5.55 21.23
C ALA A 25 6.35 4.26 20.45
N ARG A 26 6.57 3.12 21.14
CA ARG A 26 6.72 1.81 20.50
C ARG A 26 5.48 1.40 19.70
N ARG A 27 4.28 1.62 20.23
CA ARG A 27 3.03 1.32 19.51
C ARG A 27 2.92 2.12 18.22
N LYS A 28 3.16 3.44 18.29
CA LYS A 28 3.17 4.32 17.11
C LYS A 28 4.23 3.90 16.09
N GLU A 29 5.41 3.50 16.55
CA GLU A 29 6.48 3.02 15.68
C GLU A 29 6.09 1.73 14.96
N LEU A 30 5.45 0.78 15.66
CA LEU A 30 4.95 -0.46 15.06
C LEU A 30 3.84 -0.20 14.04
N GLU A 31 2.90 0.69 14.38
CA GLU A 31 1.84 1.12 13.46
C GLU A 31 2.42 1.79 12.21
N PHE A 32 3.42 2.66 12.39
CA PHE A 32 4.10 3.32 11.28
C PHE A 32 4.83 2.31 10.39
N LYS A 33 5.58 1.36 10.97
CA LYS A 33 6.25 0.28 10.22
C LYS A 33 5.25 -0.62 9.47
N ALA A 34 4.12 -0.93 10.09
CA ALA A 34 3.05 -1.69 9.45
C ALA A 34 2.46 -0.93 8.26
N LEU A 35 2.21 0.38 8.43
CA LEU A 35 1.71 1.26 7.37
C LEU A 35 2.71 1.40 6.21
N GLU A 36 4.00 1.61 6.51
CA GLU A 36 5.06 1.70 5.51
C GLU A 36 5.20 0.38 4.72
N ASN A 37 5.17 -0.76 5.41
CA ASN A 37 5.21 -2.05 4.74
C ASN A 37 3.99 -2.26 3.85
N LYS A 38 2.79 -1.90 4.33
CA LYS A 38 1.54 -1.95 3.57
C LYS A 38 1.61 -1.07 2.31
N GLU A 39 2.05 0.18 2.45
CA GLU A 39 2.24 1.11 1.33
C GLU A 39 3.21 0.55 0.29
N ARG A 40 4.35 0.00 0.74
CA ARG A 40 5.35 -0.61 -0.13
C ARG A 40 4.77 -1.76 -0.94
N ARG A 41 3.98 -2.64 -0.32
CA ARG A 41 3.33 -3.77 -1.01
C ARG A 41 2.27 -3.31 -2.00
N TYR A 42 1.46 -2.31 -1.64
CA TYR A 42 0.48 -1.72 -2.57
C TYR A 42 1.13 -1.07 -3.79
N LYS A 43 2.22 -0.32 -3.62
CA LYS A 43 2.99 0.23 -4.76
C LYS A 43 3.49 -0.88 -5.69
N SER A 44 3.98 -1.98 -5.13
CA SER A 44 4.43 -3.13 -5.90
C SER A 44 3.26 -3.77 -6.68
N CYS A 45 2.12 -3.98 -6.02
CA CYS A 45 0.92 -4.52 -6.65
C CYS A 45 0.45 -3.65 -7.82
N LEU A 46 0.36 -2.33 -7.62
CA LEU A 46 -0.02 -1.39 -8.68
C LEU A 46 0.97 -1.41 -9.87
N LEU A 47 2.26 -1.58 -9.60
CA LEU A 47 3.26 -1.72 -10.66
C LEU A 47 3.02 -2.98 -11.49
N TYR A 48 2.73 -4.12 -10.84
CA TYR A 48 2.37 -5.35 -11.56
C TYR A 48 1.10 -5.16 -12.40
N MET A 49 0.06 -4.56 -11.83
CA MET A 49 -1.19 -4.28 -12.55
C MET A 49 -0.98 -3.35 -13.76
N ASP A 50 -0.12 -2.33 -13.66
CA ASP A 50 0.17 -1.45 -14.81
C ASP A 50 0.97 -2.16 -15.90
N VAL A 51 1.97 -2.96 -15.50
CA VAL A 51 2.81 -3.71 -16.43
C VAL A 51 2.00 -4.74 -17.22
N TYR A 52 0.92 -5.28 -16.66
CA TYR A 52 -0.01 -6.15 -17.38
C TYR A 52 -0.52 -5.50 -18.68
N PHE A 53 -0.84 -4.19 -18.65
CA PHE A 53 -1.31 -3.47 -19.84
C PHE A 53 -0.19 -2.97 -20.74
N HIS A 54 1.03 -2.84 -20.21
CA HIS A 54 2.20 -2.35 -20.93
C HIS A 54 3.32 -3.39 -20.89
N PRO A 55 3.26 -4.48 -21.68
CA PRO A 55 4.26 -5.56 -21.63
C PRO A 55 5.70 -5.09 -21.88
N LYS A 56 5.88 -3.98 -22.62
CA LYS A 56 7.19 -3.34 -22.84
C LYS A 56 7.86 -2.84 -21.54
N ASN A 57 7.07 -2.63 -20.49
CA ASN A 57 7.50 -2.19 -19.18
C ASN A 57 7.91 -3.36 -18.25
N ILE A 58 7.75 -4.62 -18.67
CA ILE A 58 8.19 -5.81 -17.89
C ILE A 58 9.68 -5.72 -17.52
N LYS A 59 10.52 -5.09 -18.35
CA LYS A 59 11.95 -4.84 -18.05
C LYS A 59 12.19 -4.09 -16.73
N TYR A 60 11.22 -3.30 -16.24
CA TYR A 60 11.34 -2.62 -14.96
C TYR A 60 11.12 -3.58 -13.79
N LEU A 61 10.37 -4.67 -14.01
CA LEU A 61 10.18 -5.76 -13.05
C LEU A 61 11.32 -6.77 -13.07
N SER A 62 11.91 -7.03 -14.24
CA SER A 62 12.91 -8.09 -14.43
C SER A 62 14.18 -7.90 -13.59
N SER A 63 14.47 -6.66 -13.17
CA SER A 63 15.56 -6.37 -12.23
C SER A 63 15.36 -6.93 -10.83
N ARG A 64 14.10 -7.19 -10.44
CA ARG A 64 13.70 -7.70 -9.12
C ARG A 64 13.13 -9.11 -9.18
N GLN A 65 12.48 -9.48 -10.28
CA GLN A 65 11.90 -10.79 -10.51
C GLN A 65 12.21 -11.22 -11.93
N THR A 66 13.24 -12.07 -12.06
CA THR A 66 13.73 -12.56 -13.34
C THR A 66 12.71 -13.39 -14.10
N ASP A 67 11.72 -13.94 -13.40
CA ASP A 67 10.83 -14.99 -13.93
C ASP A 67 9.55 -14.41 -14.57
N ILE A 68 9.37 -13.08 -14.55
CA ILE A 68 8.25 -12.42 -15.22
C ILE A 68 8.65 -12.11 -16.66
N HIS A 69 8.05 -12.83 -17.61
CA HIS A 69 8.31 -12.64 -19.04
C HIS A 69 7.07 -12.26 -19.83
N SER A 70 5.88 -12.48 -19.27
CA SER A 70 4.62 -12.32 -19.94
C SER A 70 3.51 -11.78 -19.03
N ALA A 71 2.42 -11.30 -19.63
CA ALA A 71 1.25 -10.84 -18.89
C ALA A 71 0.57 -11.94 -18.04
N PRO A 72 0.48 -13.21 -18.48
CA PRO A 72 0.07 -14.32 -17.62
C PRO A 72 0.93 -14.50 -16.36
N ASP A 73 2.26 -14.37 -16.47
CA ASP A 73 3.14 -14.49 -15.31
C ASP A 73 2.83 -13.40 -14.28
N VAL A 74 2.60 -12.17 -14.75
CA VAL A 74 2.18 -11.05 -13.89
C VAL A 74 0.90 -11.39 -13.11
N ILE A 75 -0.06 -12.07 -13.73
CA ILE A 75 -1.30 -12.49 -13.06
C ILE A 75 -1.03 -13.54 -11.98
N GLU A 76 -0.16 -14.51 -12.22
CA GLU A 76 0.23 -15.49 -11.19
C GLU A 76 0.93 -14.83 -10.01
N TYR A 77 1.82 -13.86 -10.26
CA TYR A 77 2.43 -13.06 -9.20
C TYR A 77 1.39 -12.22 -8.43
N LEU A 78 0.42 -11.63 -9.13
CA LEU A 78 -0.67 -10.90 -8.48
C LEU A 78 -1.56 -11.80 -7.63
N LYS A 79 -1.77 -13.07 -7.99
CA LYS A 79 -2.47 -14.05 -7.15
C LYS A 79 -1.69 -14.35 -5.87
N ALA A 80 -0.38 -14.55 -5.96
CA ALA A 80 0.48 -14.74 -4.79
C ALA A 80 0.44 -13.50 -3.88
N GLU A 81 0.58 -12.31 -4.45
CA GLU A 81 0.48 -11.03 -3.74
C GLU A 81 -0.89 -10.88 -3.06
N TYR A 82 -1.98 -11.25 -3.74
CA TYR A 82 -3.34 -11.21 -3.20
C TYR A 82 -3.52 -12.10 -1.96
N HIS A 83 -2.93 -13.30 -1.95
CA HIS A 83 -2.98 -14.16 -0.77
C HIS A 83 -2.24 -13.55 0.42
N GLU A 84 -1.12 -12.89 0.19
CA GLU A 84 -0.40 -12.15 1.24
C GLU A 84 -1.19 -10.93 1.73
N MET A 85 -1.92 -10.25 0.84
CA MET A 85 -2.79 -9.11 1.18
C MET A 85 -3.86 -9.44 2.22
N ILE A 86 -4.32 -10.69 2.29
CA ILE A 86 -5.35 -11.13 3.25
C ILE A 86 -4.93 -10.81 4.71
N LEU A 87 -3.62 -10.78 4.98
CA LEU A 87 -3.09 -10.53 6.33
C LEU A 87 -3.20 -9.07 6.78
N TYR A 88 -3.29 -8.10 5.87
CA TYR A 88 -3.10 -6.68 6.19
C TYR A 88 -4.01 -5.69 5.45
N ALA A 89 -4.63 -6.11 4.35
CA ALA A 89 -5.44 -5.24 3.50
C ALA A 89 -6.90 -5.18 3.95
N ALA A 90 -7.54 -4.03 3.79
CA ALA A 90 -8.97 -3.92 4.04
C ALA A 90 -9.80 -4.67 2.99
N LYS A 91 -11.01 -5.09 3.38
CA LYS A 91 -11.95 -5.81 2.52
C LYS A 91 -12.17 -5.14 1.14
N PRO A 92 -12.36 -3.81 1.02
CA PRO A 92 -12.54 -3.18 -0.29
C PRO A 92 -11.33 -3.38 -1.22
N VAL A 93 -10.11 -3.34 -0.67
CA VAL A 93 -8.88 -3.60 -1.45
C VAL A 93 -8.89 -5.03 -1.95
N LEU A 94 -9.12 -6.01 -1.07
CA LEU A 94 -9.17 -7.42 -1.46
C LEU A 94 -10.16 -7.68 -2.59
N LEU A 95 -11.38 -7.15 -2.49
CA LEU A 95 -12.40 -7.33 -3.52
C LEU A 95 -11.99 -6.69 -4.85
N SER A 96 -11.44 -5.47 -4.83
CA SER A 96 -11.01 -4.77 -6.03
C SER A 96 -9.82 -5.42 -6.73
N VAL A 97 -8.82 -5.87 -5.96
CA VAL A 97 -7.65 -6.60 -6.48
C VAL A 97 -8.09 -7.94 -7.05
N LYS A 98 -8.95 -8.68 -6.35
CA LYS A 98 -9.50 -9.95 -6.85
C LYS A 98 -10.22 -9.75 -8.19
N ALA A 99 -11.09 -8.74 -8.29
CA ALA A 99 -11.80 -8.43 -9.52
C ALA A 99 -10.84 -8.10 -10.67
N PHE A 100 -9.77 -7.37 -10.39
CA PHE A 100 -8.71 -7.12 -11.38
C PHE A 100 -8.01 -8.40 -11.82
N VAL A 101 -7.64 -9.28 -10.88
CA VAL A 101 -6.94 -10.54 -11.19
C VAL A 101 -7.82 -11.49 -12.01
N GLU A 102 -9.13 -11.53 -11.74
CA GLU A 102 -10.09 -12.34 -12.48
C GLU A 102 -10.40 -11.75 -13.88
N GLN A 103 -10.53 -10.42 -13.97
CA GLN A 103 -10.83 -9.73 -15.21
C GLN A 103 -10.07 -8.38 -15.30
N PRO A 104 -8.82 -8.40 -15.78
CA PRO A 104 -7.99 -7.20 -15.83
C PRO A 104 -8.59 -6.12 -16.73
N SER A 105 -8.83 -4.94 -16.17
CA SER A 105 -9.37 -3.78 -16.88
C SER A 105 -8.78 -2.49 -16.32
N ARG A 106 -8.72 -1.42 -17.14
CA ARG A 106 -8.23 -0.11 -16.69
C ARG A 106 -9.08 0.46 -15.56
N GLU A 107 -10.39 0.28 -15.64
CA GLU A 107 -11.31 0.65 -14.57
C GLU A 107 -11.06 -0.15 -13.29
N GLY A 108 -10.83 -1.46 -13.41
CA GLY A 108 -10.47 -2.32 -12.28
C GLY A 108 -9.16 -1.89 -11.61
N PHE A 109 -8.15 -1.52 -12.40
CA PHE A 109 -6.89 -0.97 -11.90
C PHE A 109 -7.10 0.32 -11.09
N LEU A 110 -7.85 1.29 -11.63
CA LEU A 110 -8.13 2.55 -10.95
C LEU A 110 -8.97 2.33 -9.68
N THR A 111 -9.94 1.41 -9.75
CA THR A 111 -10.77 1.04 -8.59
C THR A 111 -9.91 0.45 -7.47
N ALA A 112 -8.97 -0.45 -7.80
CA ALA A 112 -8.03 -1.00 -6.84
C ALA A 112 -7.10 0.08 -6.25
N ALA A 113 -6.57 0.98 -7.09
CA ALA A 113 -5.73 2.09 -6.65
C ALA A 113 -6.47 3.03 -5.67
N LEU A 114 -7.73 3.38 -5.96
CA LEU A 114 -8.55 4.20 -5.08
C LEU A 114 -8.91 3.48 -3.77
N ALA A 115 -9.17 2.17 -3.81
CA ALA A 115 -9.38 1.38 -2.61
C ALA A 115 -8.12 1.35 -1.73
N MET A 116 -6.94 1.13 -2.32
CA MET A 116 -5.64 1.17 -1.63
C MET A 116 -5.37 2.55 -1.03
N ARG A 117 -5.65 3.65 -1.75
CA ARG A 117 -5.53 5.02 -1.24
C ARG A 117 -6.36 5.22 0.02
N ARG A 118 -7.64 4.81 -0.01
CA ARG A 118 -8.57 4.93 1.12
C ARG A 118 -8.14 4.07 2.32
N ASP A 119 -7.50 2.95 2.05
CA ASP A 119 -7.01 2.04 3.10
C ASP A 119 -5.69 2.52 3.73
N LEU A 120 -4.86 3.26 2.99
CA LEU A 120 -3.63 3.89 3.52
C LEU A 120 -3.92 5.20 4.26
N TRP A 121 -4.80 6.02 3.68
CA TRP A 121 -5.11 7.34 4.19
C TRP A 121 -6.57 7.33 4.60
N SER A 122 -6.83 7.47 5.90
CA SER A 122 -8.18 7.47 6.50
C SER A 122 -9.09 8.62 6.04
N SER A 123 -8.78 9.28 4.92
CA SER A 123 -9.62 10.31 4.34
C SER A 123 -10.84 9.68 3.68
N LYS A 124 -12.02 10.23 3.99
CA LYS A 124 -13.24 10.00 3.20
C LYS A 124 -12.91 10.20 1.72
N SER A 125 -13.49 9.38 0.85
CA SER A 125 -13.12 9.36 -0.56
C SER A 125 -13.29 10.72 -1.21
N ASP A 126 -12.18 11.36 -1.51
CA ASP A 126 -12.08 12.63 -2.23
C ASP A 126 -12.13 12.44 -3.75
N LEU A 127 -11.79 11.23 -4.23
CA LEU A 127 -11.65 10.92 -5.64
C LEU A 127 -12.55 9.75 -6.07
N VAL A 128 -13.11 9.87 -7.27
CA VAL A 128 -13.76 8.80 -8.03
C VAL A 128 -12.99 8.50 -9.33
N VAL A 129 -13.28 7.36 -9.96
CA VAL A 129 -12.54 6.89 -11.16
C VAL A 129 -12.57 7.93 -12.29
N SER A 130 -13.70 8.61 -12.50
CA SER A 130 -13.84 9.66 -13.52
C SER A 130 -12.88 10.84 -13.33
N ASP A 131 -12.45 11.11 -12.10
CA ASP A 131 -11.56 12.24 -11.79
C ASP A 131 -10.11 11.95 -12.17
N VAL A 132 -9.73 10.68 -12.23
CA VAL A 132 -8.35 10.21 -12.44
C VAL A 132 -8.15 9.50 -13.77
N LEU A 133 -9.22 9.25 -14.52
CA LEU A 133 -9.15 8.64 -15.84
C LEU A 133 -8.53 9.63 -16.83
N PHE A 134 -7.38 9.28 -17.40
CA PHE A 134 -6.85 10.02 -18.53
C PHE A 134 -7.69 9.72 -19.77
N ALA A 135 -8.13 10.76 -20.49
CA ALA A 135 -8.65 10.58 -21.83
C ALA A 135 -7.52 10.01 -22.69
N ASP A 136 -7.64 8.76 -23.12
CA ASP A 136 -6.64 8.09 -23.95
C ASP A 136 -6.35 8.96 -25.18
N ARG A 137 -5.19 9.62 -25.20
CA ARG A 137 -4.65 10.15 -26.45
C ARG A 137 -4.30 8.94 -27.28
N GLN A 138 -5.09 8.68 -28.32
CA GLN A 138 -4.84 7.60 -29.25
C GLN A 138 -3.39 7.65 -29.73
N GLU A 139 -2.60 6.67 -29.31
CA GLU A 139 -1.22 6.45 -29.77
C GLU A 139 -1.26 5.76 -31.15
N GLY A 140 -2.07 6.33 -32.06
CA GLY A 140 -2.34 5.85 -33.41
C GLY A 140 -1.55 6.57 -34.50
N ASP A 141 -0.74 7.60 -34.18
CA ASP A 141 -0.14 8.46 -35.22
C ASP A 141 1.41 8.54 -35.18
N ARG A 142 2.08 7.46 -34.74
CA ARG A 142 3.51 7.24 -35.04
C ARG A 142 3.72 6.05 -35.95
N LYS A 143 3.08 6.11 -37.11
CA LYS A 143 3.57 5.46 -38.33
C LYS A 143 3.48 6.46 -39.48
N ARG A 144 4.42 7.39 -39.53
CA ARG A 144 4.90 8.03 -40.76
C ARG A 144 6.40 8.28 -40.62
#